data_AF-A0A534IW22-F1
#
_entry.id   AF-A0A534IW22-F1
#
_cell.length_a   1.000
_cell.length_b   1.000
_cell.length_c   1.000
_cell.angle_alpha   90.00
_cell.angle_beta   90.00
_cell.angle_gamma   90.00
#
_symmetry.space_group_name_H-M   'P 1'
#
loop_
_entity.id
_entity.type
_entity.pdbx_description
1 polymer ?
#
loop_
_entity_poly.entity_id
_entity_poly.type
_entity_poly.pdbx_seq_one_letter_code
_entity_poly.pdbx_strand_id
1 'polypeptide(L)' 'MAKPRKDSRFEVFGQEMIEKVVAKSGNSGRIYLPPDWIGKRVKIIRVE' A
#
# COMPACT_ATOMS: atom_id res chain seq x y z
N MET A 1 -15.05 24.96 2.09
CA MET A 1 -15.18 23.99 0.98
C MET A 1 -13.80 23.40 0.70
N ALA A 2 -13.62 22.09 0.85
CA ALA A 2 -12.32 21.44 0.62
C ALA A 2 -11.98 21.44 -0.88
N LYS A 3 -10.75 21.82 -1.22
CA LYS A 3 -10.22 21.90 -2.60
C LYS A 3 -10.27 20.50 -3.24
N PRO A 4 -10.72 20.34 -4.51
CA PRO A 4 -10.68 19.05 -5.16
C PRO A 4 -9.23 18.57 -5.23
N ARG A 5 -8.97 17.38 -4.68
CA ARG A 5 -7.66 16.76 -4.77
C ARG A 5 -7.41 16.49 -6.26
N LYS A 6 -6.31 17.03 -6.77
CA LYS A 6 -5.88 16.78 -8.14
C LYS A 6 -5.52 15.30 -8.26
N ASP A 7 -6.23 14.56 -9.10
CA ASP A 7 -5.94 13.15 -9.32
C ASP A 7 -4.48 12.98 -9.79
N SER A 8 -3.75 12.10 -9.10
CA SER A 8 -2.35 11.83 -9.39
C SER A 8 -2.26 10.51 -10.13
N ARG A 9 -1.63 10.51 -11.32
CA ARG A 9 -1.35 9.28 -12.07
C ARG A 9 -0.09 8.63 -11.51
N PHE A 10 -0.20 7.38 -11.08
CA PHE A 10 0.92 6.58 -10.60
C PHE A 10 1.27 5.52 -11.64
N GLU A 11 2.55 5.46 -12.03
CA GLU A 11 3.11 4.36 -12.84
C GLU A 11 4.09 3.58 -11.97
N VAL A 12 3.86 2.27 -11.85
CA VAL A 12 4.66 1.38 -10.99
C VAL A 12 5.16 0.22 -11.84
N PHE A 13 6.46 -0.07 -11.73
CA PHE A 13 7.07 -1.26 -12.28
C PHE A 13 7.34 -2.25 -11.13
N GLY A 14 6.90 -3.50 -11.29
CA GLY A 14 7.04 -4.54 -10.27
C GLY A 14 6.82 -5.91 -10.87
N GLN A 15 7.18 -6.96 -10.11
CA GLN A 15 6.94 -8.34 -10.53
C GLN A 15 5.51 -8.79 -10.23
N GLU A 16 4.91 -8.29 -9.15
CA GLU A 16 3.58 -8.66 -8.68
C GLU A 16 2.93 -7.49 -7.93
N MET A 17 1.59 -7.38 -7.98
CA MET A 17 0.79 -6.41 -7.24
C MET A 17 -0.30 -7.14 -6.45
N ILE A 18 -0.40 -6.85 -5.14
CA ILE A 18 -1.41 -7.42 -4.24
C ILE A 18 -2.10 -6.27 -3.49
N GLU A 19 -3.43 -6.28 -3.50
CA GLU A 19 -4.25 -5.34 -2.74
C GLU A 19 -4.70 -5.96 -1.41
N LYS A 20 -4.55 -5.22 -0.32
CA LYS A 20 -4.97 -5.65 1.03
C LYS A 20 -5.51 -4.48 1.83
N VAL A 21 -6.54 -4.74 2.63
CA VAL A 21 -7.06 -3.78 3.61
C VAL A 21 -6.17 -3.78 4.84
N VAL A 22 -5.84 -2.58 5.32
CA VAL A 22 -5.04 -2.40 6.53
C VAL A 22 -5.86 -2.79 7.76
N ALA A 23 -5.35 -3.73 8.55
CA ALA A 23 -5.97 -4.12 9.82
C ALA A 23 -5.41 -3.29 10.99
N LYS A 24 -6.23 -3.03 12.01
CA LYS A 24 -5.81 -2.33 13.23
C LYS A 24 -4.77 -3.16 14.00
N SER A 25 -3.71 -2.49 14.47
CA SER A 25 -2.68 -3.06 15.33
C SER A 25 -2.19 -2.01 16.32
N GLY A 26 -2.77 -2.00 17.53
CA GLY A 26 -2.46 -0.98 18.54
C GLY A 26 -2.81 0.43 18.04
N ASN A 27 -1.79 1.31 18.00
CA ASN A 27 -1.86 2.67 17.45
C ASN A 27 -1.45 2.75 15.96
N SER A 28 -1.31 1.61 15.28
CA SER A 28 -0.84 1.50 13.91
C SER A 28 -1.72 0.59 13.06
N GLY A 29 -1.40 0.49 11.77
CA GLY A 29 -1.99 -0.47 10.84
C GLY A 29 -0.99 -1.56 10.46
N ARG A 30 -1.47 -2.79 10.24
CA ARG A 30 -0.66 -3.91 9.74
C ARG A 30 -1.28 -4.56 8.51
N ILE A 31 -0.43 -5.07 7.63
CA ILE A 31 -0.79 -5.96 6.52
C ILE A 31 0.14 -7.18 6.55
N TYR A 32 -0.38 -8.37 6.32
CA TYR A 32 0.45 -9.57 6.14
C TYR A 32 0.78 -9.74 4.67
N LEU A 33 2.06 -9.86 4.34
CA LEU A 33 2.55 -10.10 2.97
C LEU A 33 2.93 -11.59 2.82
N PRO A 34 3.02 -12.11 1.59
CA PRO A 34 3.49 -13.47 1.35
C PRO A 34 4.82 -13.77 2.06
N PRO A 35 5.03 -14.97 2.65
CA PRO A 35 6.25 -15.29 3.40
C PRO A 35 7.54 -15.21 2.59
N ASP A 36 7.48 -15.48 1.29
CA ASP A 36 8.60 -15.38 0.34
C ASP A 36 9.07 -13.93 0.13
N TRP A 37 8.30 -12.93 0.56
CA TRP A 37 8.70 -11.52 0.56
C TRP A 37 9.56 -11.12 1.76
N ILE A 38 9.78 -12.01 2.73
CA ILE A 38 10.66 -11.73 3.87
C ILE A 38 12.06 -11.37 3.36
N GLY A 39 12.59 -10.24 3.83
CA GLY A 39 13.88 -9.69 3.40
C GLY A 39 13.87 -8.98 2.04
N LYS A 40 12.73 -8.89 1.34
CA LYS A 40 12.59 -8.14 0.10
C LYS A 40 12.24 -6.67 0.36
N ARG A 41 12.62 -5.79 -0.58
CA ARG A 41 12.26 -4.37 -0.53
C ARG A 41 10.86 -4.17 -1.11
N VAL A 42 9.92 -3.74 -0.28
CA VAL A 42 8.52 -3.52 -0.67
C VAL A 42 8.18 -2.02 -0.65
N LYS A 43 7.36 -1.57 -1.59
CA LYS A 43 6.73 -0.24 -1.59
C LYS A 43 5.23 -0.41 -1.36
N ILE A 44 4.65 0.35 -0.44
CA ILE A 44 3.21 0.37 -0.16
C ILE A 44 2.66 1.71 -0.63
N ILE A 45 1.57 1.67 -1.40
CA ILE A 45 0.87 2.85 -1.89
C ILE A 45 -0.53 2.82 -1.30
N ARG A 46 -0.93 3.89 -0.61
CA ARG A 46 -2.30 4.07 -0.13
C ARG A 46 -3.17 4.57 -1.28
N VAL A 47 -4.25 3.87 -1.58
CA VAL A 47 -5.11 4.13 -2.76
C VAL A 47 -6.42 4.86 -2.45
N GLU A 48 -6.83 4.92 -1.17
CA GLU A 48 -8.06 5.57 -0.69
C GLU A 48 -7.81 6.54 0.46
#